data_AF-A0A7X9J2X0-F1
#
_entry.id   AF-A0A7X9J2X0-F1
#
_cell.length_a   1.000
_cell.length_b   1.000
_cell.length_c   1.000
_cell.angle_alpha   90.00
_cell.angle_beta   90.00
_cell.angle_gamma   90.00
#
_symmetry.space_group_name_H-M   'P 1'
#
loop_
_entity.id
_entity.type
_entity.pdbx_description
1 polymer ?
#
loop_
_entity_poly.entity_id
_entity_poly.type
_entity_poly.pdbx_seq_one_letter_code
_entity_poly.pdbx_strand_id
1 'polypeptide(L)'
;MFDRMRYANLTTDFSNASRTAFEQWSGKILNDWPHDIMRYSPRPNAEVMRGPQFERWLEWRSRNVRRFAEDATRTVRDTHSKAKCAVYVGSWYPVYYSVGVNWAGDEYHAGYDWMTETYHETGYAPLFDWICSGTYYPDPWRADAVQAGRDPEATVEARGELSNTVIDDSTYVYGSVAISDYVGRPAAFKKAVEACTQVTQGVMFFDLSHVIKNSMWPYVDQLFAEPAIPPHSVAELLDRVKNVRKVLPARKAAPPPDENWRLVVPE
;
A
#
# COMPACT_ATOMS: atom_id res chain seq x y z
N MET A 1 7.11 1.31 13.67
CA MET A 1 6.90 1.11 12.22
C MET A 1 6.69 -0.38 11.99
N PHE A 2 5.53 -0.78 11.48
CA PHE A 2 5.22 -2.17 11.12
C PHE A 2 5.66 -2.44 9.67
N ASP A 3 6.16 -3.65 9.40
CA ASP A 3 6.57 -4.05 8.05
C ASP A 3 5.47 -4.87 7.36
N ARG A 4 4.74 -4.24 6.41
CA ARG A 4 3.72 -4.80 5.50
C ARG A 4 2.49 -5.49 6.12
N MET A 5 2.63 -6.15 7.27
CA MET A 5 1.58 -6.90 7.99
C MET A 5 0.76 -7.80 7.06
N ARG A 6 1.45 -8.64 6.28
CA ARG A 6 0.85 -9.35 5.15
C ARG A 6 0.97 -10.86 5.28
N TYR A 7 0.07 -11.58 4.60
CA TYR A 7 0.27 -12.99 4.27
C TYR A 7 1.43 -13.12 3.27
N ALA A 8 1.98 -14.34 3.15
CA ALA A 8 3.06 -14.61 2.19
C ALA A 8 2.65 -14.27 0.75
N ASN A 9 1.48 -14.75 0.32
CA ASN A 9 0.95 -14.59 -1.04
C ASN A 9 -0.52 -15.08 -1.10
N LEU A 10 -1.07 -15.18 -2.30
CA LEU A 10 -2.46 -15.58 -2.53
C LEU A 10 -2.72 -17.03 -2.08
N THR A 11 -1.68 -17.86 -2.09
CA THR A 11 -1.70 -19.30 -1.81
C THR A 11 -1.61 -19.64 -0.33
N THR A 12 -1.57 -18.60 0.52
CA THR A 12 -1.40 -18.73 1.98
C THR A 12 -2.47 -17.91 2.71
N ASP A 13 -3.10 -18.37 3.79
CA ASP A 13 -3.01 -19.68 4.44
C ASP A 13 -4.28 -20.50 4.15
N PHE A 14 -4.12 -21.74 3.70
CA PHE A 14 -5.21 -22.69 3.43
C PHE A 14 -5.28 -23.83 4.47
N SER A 15 -4.76 -23.59 5.68
CA SER A 15 -4.90 -24.52 6.80
C SER A 15 -6.36 -24.77 7.18
N ASN A 16 -6.61 -25.89 7.87
CA ASN A 16 -7.92 -26.19 8.43
C ASN A 16 -8.40 -25.13 9.43
N ALA A 17 -7.48 -24.48 10.16
CA ALA A 17 -7.82 -23.41 11.07
C ALA A 17 -8.37 -22.18 10.31
N SER A 18 -7.71 -21.79 9.22
CA SER A 18 -8.17 -20.70 8.36
C SER A 18 -9.50 -21.03 7.67
N ARG A 19 -9.67 -22.27 7.20
CA ARG A 19 -10.96 -22.76 6.69
C ARG A 19 -12.07 -22.60 7.73
N THR A 20 -11.91 -23.17 8.92
CA THR A 20 -12.94 -23.13 9.96
C THR A 20 -13.28 -21.70 10.39
N ALA A 21 -12.27 -20.84 10.55
CA ALA A 21 -12.49 -19.44 10.89
C ALA A 21 -13.23 -18.68 9.78
N PHE A 22 -12.95 -18.99 8.51
CA PHE A 22 -13.69 -18.43 7.39
C PHE A 22 -15.13 -18.93 7.31
N GLU A 23 -15.39 -20.23 7.49
CA GLU A 23 -16.74 -20.79 7.51
C GLU A 23 -17.59 -20.14 8.62
N GLN A 24 -17.01 -19.95 9.80
CA GLN A 24 -17.64 -19.23 10.92
C GLN A 24 -17.96 -17.78 10.58
N TRP A 25 -17.04 -17.06 9.93
CA TRP A 25 -17.23 -15.66 9.58
C TRP A 25 -18.21 -15.46 8.42
N SER A 26 -18.10 -16.27 7.38
CA SER A 26 -18.90 -16.17 6.16
C SER A 26 -20.31 -16.75 6.32
N GLY A 27 -20.51 -17.64 7.30
CA GLY A 27 -21.74 -18.44 7.43
C GLY A 27 -21.91 -19.45 6.29
N LYS A 28 -20.84 -19.76 5.54
CA LYS A 28 -20.84 -20.72 4.44
C LYS A 28 -20.04 -21.96 4.81
N ILE A 29 -20.57 -23.13 4.49
CA ILE A 29 -19.85 -24.40 4.59
C ILE A 29 -19.12 -24.61 3.26
N LEU A 30 -17.81 -24.88 3.33
CA LEU A 30 -16.98 -25.13 2.16
C LEU A 30 -16.95 -26.65 1.90
N ASN A 31 -17.51 -27.09 0.78
CA ASN A 31 -17.69 -28.51 0.47
C ASN A 31 -16.58 -29.06 -0.45
N ASP A 32 -15.94 -28.20 -1.25
CA ASP A 32 -14.83 -28.51 -2.14
C ASP A 32 -13.62 -27.64 -1.77
N TRP A 33 -13.16 -27.76 -0.52
CA TRP A 33 -11.98 -27.03 -0.04
C TRP A 33 -10.68 -27.59 -0.66
N PRO A 34 -9.75 -26.75 -1.19
CA PRO A 34 -9.76 -25.28 -1.22
C PRO A 34 -10.36 -24.66 -2.50
N HIS A 35 -10.91 -25.48 -3.39
CA HIS A 35 -11.42 -25.06 -4.69
C HIS A 35 -12.65 -24.15 -4.65
N ASP A 36 -13.42 -24.17 -3.55
CA ASP A 36 -14.45 -23.17 -3.28
C ASP A 36 -13.89 -21.74 -3.27
N ILE A 37 -12.59 -21.60 -2.95
CA ILE A 37 -11.88 -20.34 -3.00
C ILE A 37 -11.19 -20.16 -4.36
N MET A 38 -10.33 -21.09 -4.77
CA MET A 38 -9.59 -20.98 -6.02
C MET A 38 -8.98 -22.31 -6.49
N ARG A 39 -8.71 -22.41 -7.79
CA ARG A 39 -7.97 -23.52 -8.42
C ARG A 39 -6.75 -23.00 -9.17
N TYR A 40 -5.70 -23.81 -9.23
CA TYR A 40 -4.56 -23.53 -10.10
C TYR A 40 -4.79 -24.10 -11.49
N SER A 41 -4.38 -23.33 -12.48
CA SER A 41 -4.16 -23.86 -13.81
C SER A 41 -2.85 -24.69 -13.81
N PRO A 42 -2.82 -25.84 -14.49
CA PRO A 42 -1.59 -26.60 -14.69
C PRO A 42 -0.61 -25.91 -15.66
N ARG A 43 -1.01 -24.80 -16.28
CA ARG A 43 -0.13 -24.01 -17.16
C ARG A 43 0.73 -23.06 -16.34
N PRO A 44 2.06 -23.00 -16.58
CA PRO A 44 2.91 -21.99 -15.97
C PRO A 44 2.37 -20.58 -16.22
N ASN A 45 2.46 -19.70 -15.21
CA ASN A 45 2.05 -18.30 -15.25
C ASN A 45 0.57 -18.03 -15.58
N ALA A 46 -0.28 -19.05 -15.54
CA ALA A 46 -1.71 -18.84 -15.71
C ALA A 46 -2.32 -18.26 -14.44
N GLU A 47 -3.29 -17.37 -14.63
CA GLU A 47 -4.06 -16.79 -13.53
C GLU A 47 -4.78 -17.85 -12.71
N VAL A 48 -4.99 -17.55 -11.44
CA VAL A 48 -5.81 -18.40 -10.58
C VAL A 48 -7.25 -18.40 -11.07
N MET A 49 -7.86 -19.58 -11.11
CA MET A 49 -9.29 -19.70 -11.39
C MET A 49 -10.04 -19.41 -10.10
N ARG A 50 -10.77 -18.29 -10.06
CA ARG A 50 -11.56 -17.86 -8.90
C ARG A 50 -12.71 -18.85 -8.66
N GLY A 51 -12.82 -19.33 -7.42
CA GLY A 51 -13.96 -20.11 -6.94
C GLY A 51 -15.10 -19.22 -6.45
N PRO A 52 -16.27 -19.80 -6.13
CA PRO A 52 -17.47 -19.05 -5.75
C PRO A 52 -17.34 -18.23 -4.46
N GLN A 53 -16.30 -18.43 -3.64
CA GLN A 53 -16.05 -17.71 -2.39
C GLN A 53 -14.77 -16.86 -2.45
N PHE A 54 -14.18 -16.65 -3.63
CA PHE A 54 -12.90 -15.97 -3.78
C PHE A 54 -12.89 -14.56 -3.19
N GLU A 55 -13.82 -13.69 -3.58
CA GLU A 55 -13.85 -12.29 -3.13
C GLU A 55 -14.13 -12.19 -1.63
N ARG A 56 -15.05 -13.03 -1.11
CA ARG A 56 -15.32 -13.15 0.32
C ARG A 56 -14.07 -13.60 1.09
N TRP A 57 -13.29 -14.51 0.53
CA TRP A 57 -12.03 -14.95 1.11
C TRP A 57 -10.99 -13.84 1.19
N LEU A 58 -10.87 -13.01 0.14
CA LEU A 58 -10.00 -11.84 0.14
C LEU A 58 -10.41 -10.82 1.21
N GLU A 59 -11.71 -10.56 1.33
CA GLU A 59 -12.27 -9.69 2.38
C GLU A 59 -11.96 -10.23 3.78
N TRP A 60 -12.18 -11.52 4.02
CA TRP A 60 -11.87 -12.15 5.30
C TRP A 60 -10.39 -12.04 5.68
N ARG A 61 -9.48 -12.30 4.73
CA ARG A 61 -8.04 -12.17 4.94
C ARG A 61 -7.64 -10.74 5.30
N SER A 62 -8.16 -9.77 4.54
CA SER A 62 -7.94 -8.36 4.83
C SER A 62 -8.46 -7.95 6.22
N ARG A 63 -9.65 -8.46 6.60
CA ARG A 63 -10.22 -8.25 7.93
C ARG A 63 -9.33 -8.79 9.04
N ASN A 64 -8.70 -9.95 8.87
CA ASN A 64 -7.77 -10.50 9.85
C ASN A 64 -6.55 -9.58 10.06
N VAL A 65 -6.00 -9.04 8.97
CA VAL A 65 -4.88 -8.08 9.04
C VAL A 65 -5.31 -6.77 9.70
N ARG A 66 -6.49 -6.23 9.36
CA ARG A 66 -7.02 -5.03 10.03
C ARG A 66 -7.16 -5.25 11.53
N ARG A 67 -7.70 -6.39 11.96
CA ARG A 67 -7.83 -6.75 13.39
C ARG A 67 -6.48 -6.81 14.09
N PHE A 68 -5.49 -7.45 13.46
CA PHE A 68 -4.13 -7.46 13.99
C PHE A 68 -3.56 -6.04 14.12
N ALA A 69 -3.74 -5.19 13.10
CA ALA A 69 -3.30 -3.80 13.14
C ALA A 69 -3.98 -3.02 14.27
N GLU A 70 -5.28 -3.22 14.48
CA GLU A 70 -6.04 -2.60 15.57
C GLU A 70 -5.48 -3.02 16.93
N ASP A 71 -5.31 -4.32 17.16
CA ASP A 71 -4.76 -4.85 18.41
C ASP A 71 -3.33 -4.40 18.67
N ALA A 72 -2.48 -4.41 17.63
CA ALA A 72 -1.08 -4.02 17.75
C ALA A 72 -0.93 -2.50 18.02
N THR A 73 -1.67 -1.66 17.30
CA THR A 73 -1.62 -0.20 17.51
C THR A 73 -2.23 0.20 18.85
N ARG A 74 -3.32 -0.45 19.27
CA ARG A 74 -3.89 -0.27 20.61
C ARG A 74 -2.90 -0.66 21.70
N THR A 75 -2.27 -1.83 21.62
CA THR A 75 -1.26 -2.29 22.59
C THR A 75 -0.11 -1.29 22.74
N VAL A 76 0.39 -0.73 21.63
CA VAL A 76 1.44 0.29 21.64
C VAL A 76 0.98 1.55 22.36
N ARG A 77 -0.22 2.04 22.06
CA ARG A 77 -0.76 3.29 22.63
C ARG A 77 -1.18 3.12 24.09
N ASP A 78 -1.66 1.95 24.49
CA ASP A 78 -1.97 1.63 25.90
C ASP A 78 -0.70 1.60 26.76
N THR A 79 0.41 1.12 26.19
CA THR A 79 1.72 1.11 26.87
C THR A 79 2.37 2.50 26.85
N HIS A 80 2.21 3.25 25.77
CA HIS A 80 2.82 4.56 25.60
C HIS A 80 1.90 5.49 24.79
N SER A 81 1.06 6.26 25.49
CA SER A 81 -0.04 7.05 24.90
C SER A 81 0.38 8.09 23.85
N LYS A 82 1.64 8.54 23.88
CA LYS A 82 2.20 9.46 22.89
C LYS A 82 2.90 8.78 21.71
N ALA A 83 3.00 7.45 21.73
CA ALA A 83 3.66 6.71 20.66
C ALA A 83 2.86 6.82 19.36
N LYS A 84 3.60 6.97 18.26
CA LYS A 84 3.06 7.01 16.92
C LYS A 84 3.18 5.64 16.28
N CYS A 85 2.14 5.22 15.57
CA CYS A 85 2.10 3.96 14.85
C CYS A 85 2.12 4.24 13.36
N ALA A 86 2.98 3.55 12.63
CA ALA A 86 3.09 3.68 11.19
C ALA A 86 3.40 2.34 10.55
N VAL A 87 3.12 2.18 9.26
CA VAL A 87 3.34 0.94 8.51
C VAL A 87 3.98 1.20 7.16
N TYR A 88 4.88 0.32 6.72
CA TYR A 88 5.36 0.26 5.35
C TYR A 88 4.52 -0.68 4.50
N VAL A 89 4.10 -0.26 3.29
CA VAL A 89 3.36 -1.08 2.32
C VAL A 89 3.99 -0.97 0.93
N GLY A 90 3.70 -1.93 0.05
CA GLY A 90 4.06 -1.81 -1.37
C GLY A 90 2.99 -0.98 -2.09
N SER A 91 3.40 -0.08 -2.99
CA SER A 91 2.48 0.84 -3.67
C SER A 91 1.51 0.19 -4.68
N TRP A 92 1.54 -1.15 -4.80
CA TRP A 92 0.78 -1.91 -5.78
C TRP A 92 -0.64 -2.25 -5.30
N TYR A 93 -1.45 -1.24 -4.95
CA TYR A 93 -2.81 -1.47 -4.43
C TYR A 93 -3.66 -2.44 -5.27
N PRO A 94 -3.71 -2.33 -6.61
CA PRO A 94 -4.56 -3.18 -7.45
C PRO A 94 -4.33 -4.70 -7.27
N VAL A 95 -3.09 -5.11 -6.92
CA VAL A 95 -2.71 -6.52 -6.66
C VAL A 95 -2.58 -6.86 -5.19
N TYR A 96 -2.69 -5.88 -4.29
CA TYR A 96 -2.31 -6.07 -2.89
C TYR A 96 -3.25 -7.04 -2.15
N TYR A 97 -4.45 -7.28 -2.70
CA TYR A 97 -5.35 -8.35 -2.27
C TYR A 97 -4.66 -9.72 -2.19
N SER A 98 -3.66 -9.97 -3.05
CA SER A 98 -2.93 -11.23 -3.08
C SER A 98 -2.18 -11.51 -1.78
N VAL A 99 -1.78 -10.48 -1.05
CA VAL A 99 -1.13 -10.63 0.25
C VAL A 99 -2.09 -10.38 1.42
N GLY A 100 -3.39 -10.30 1.13
CA GLY A 100 -4.47 -10.23 2.11
C GLY A 100 -4.49 -8.94 2.92
N VAL A 101 -4.05 -7.82 2.34
CA VAL A 101 -3.98 -6.53 3.02
C VAL A 101 -4.77 -5.48 2.25
N ASN A 102 -5.66 -4.76 2.93
CA ASN A 102 -6.25 -3.53 2.44
C ASN A 102 -5.65 -2.34 3.21
N TRP A 103 -4.70 -1.65 2.60
CA TRP A 103 -4.08 -0.46 3.18
C TRP A 103 -4.77 0.86 2.83
N ALA A 104 -5.97 0.79 2.27
CA ALA A 104 -6.78 1.96 1.98
C ALA A 104 -7.37 2.61 3.24
N GLY A 105 -7.95 3.80 3.04
CA GLY A 105 -8.95 4.35 3.95
C GLY A 105 -10.14 3.39 4.07
N ASP A 106 -10.84 3.44 5.19
CA ASP A 106 -12.01 2.57 5.43
C ASP A 106 -13.28 3.02 4.70
N GLU A 107 -13.30 4.23 4.16
CA GLU A 107 -14.36 4.75 3.28
C GLU A 107 -13.96 4.70 1.80
N TYR A 108 -12.76 4.17 1.49
CA TYR A 108 -12.29 4.09 0.12
C TYR A 108 -12.99 2.95 -0.63
N HIS A 109 -13.75 3.32 -1.65
CA HIS A 109 -14.34 2.38 -2.60
C HIS A 109 -13.66 2.49 -3.96
N ALA A 110 -13.38 1.33 -4.54
CA ALA A 110 -12.98 1.23 -5.94
C ALA A 110 -13.72 0.06 -6.60
N GLY A 111 -13.96 0.18 -7.90
CA GLY A 111 -14.66 -0.84 -8.68
C GLY A 111 -13.79 -2.02 -9.12
N TYR A 112 -12.83 -2.47 -8.30
CA TYR A 112 -12.04 -3.66 -8.64
C TYR A 112 -12.94 -4.89 -8.61
N ASP A 113 -12.78 -5.79 -9.58
CA ASP A 113 -13.60 -6.99 -9.72
C ASP A 113 -13.50 -7.96 -8.53
N TRP A 114 -12.42 -7.85 -7.73
CA TRP A 114 -12.14 -8.67 -6.57
C TRP A 114 -12.64 -8.07 -5.25
N MET A 115 -13.15 -6.82 -5.27
CA MET A 115 -13.71 -6.18 -4.09
C MET A 115 -15.17 -6.56 -3.90
N THR A 116 -15.49 -7.07 -2.71
CA THR A 116 -16.88 -7.14 -2.26
C THR A 116 -17.41 -5.75 -1.92
N GLU A 117 -18.73 -5.59 -1.86
CA GLU A 117 -19.36 -4.32 -1.46
C GLU A 117 -18.85 -3.81 -0.09
N THR A 118 -18.60 -4.72 0.84
CA THR A 118 -18.11 -4.44 2.20
C THR A 118 -16.58 -4.49 2.33
N TYR A 119 -15.82 -4.65 1.25
CA TYR A 119 -14.35 -4.76 1.33
C TYR A 119 -13.68 -3.51 1.94
N HIS A 120 -14.23 -2.33 1.67
CA HIS A 120 -13.78 -1.03 2.17
C HIS A 120 -13.63 -1.02 3.71
N GLU A 121 -14.52 -1.69 4.44
CA GLU A 121 -14.50 -1.80 5.92
C GLU A 121 -13.21 -2.43 6.47
N THR A 122 -12.46 -3.13 5.61
CA THR A 122 -11.18 -3.76 5.97
C THR A 122 -9.98 -2.82 5.83
N GLY A 123 -10.14 -1.62 5.27
CA GLY A 123 -9.06 -0.66 5.01
C GLY A 123 -8.43 -0.15 6.31
N TYR A 124 -7.18 -0.50 6.61
CA TYR A 124 -6.63 -0.25 7.95
C TYR A 124 -5.98 1.13 8.15
N ALA A 125 -5.99 2.00 7.13
CA ALA A 125 -5.18 3.22 7.16
C ALA A 125 -5.49 4.16 8.33
N PRO A 126 -6.75 4.35 8.76
CA PRO A 126 -7.08 5.18 9.92
C PRO A 126 -6.45 4.72 11.24
N LEU A 127 -5.98 3.47 11.34
CA LEU A 127 -5.35 2.95 12.54
C LEU A 127 -3.93 3.52 12.76
N PHE A 128 -3.30 4.02 11.69
CA PHE A 128 -1.93 4.50 11.67
C PHE A 128 -1.86 6.03 11.62
N ASP A 129 -0.83 6.60 12.22
CA ASP A 129 -0.49 8.01 12.15
C ASP A 129 0.11 8.40 10.78
N TRP A 130 0.75 7.46 10.09
CA TRP A 130 1.09 7.58 8.66
C TRP A 130 1.36 6.20 8.04
N ILE A 131 1.30 6.13 6.71
CA ILE A 131 1.72 4.97 5.91
C ILE A 131 2.89 5.38 5.03
N CYS A 132 3.95 4.57 5.03
CA CYS A 132 5.01 4.67 4.06
C CYS A 132 4.72 3.75 2.87
N SER A 133 4.56 4.31 1.67
CA SER A 133 4.28 3.55 0.45
C SER A 133 5.54 3.37 -0.40
N GLY A 134 5.88 2.13 -0.72
CA GLY A 134 7.04 1.73 -1.51
C GLY A 134 7.02 2.21 -2.96
N THR A 135 7.35 3.49 -3.20
CA THR A 135 7.54 4.06 -4.54
C THR A 135 8.94 3.76 -5.08
N TYR A 136 9.35 2.49 -5.05
CA TYR A 136 10.68 2.03 -5.48
C TYR A 136 10.71 1.84 -6.99
N TYR A 137 10.92 2.95 -7.72
CA TYR A 137 10.90 2.97 -9.17
C TYR A 137 12.08 3.77 -9.72
N PRO A 138 12.76 3.27 -10.76
CA PRO A 138 13.92 3.95 -11.33
C PRO A 138 13.56 5.28 -12.01
N ASP A 139 12.31 5.45 -12.44
CA ASP A 139 11.77 6.64 -13.09
C ASP A 139 11.00 7.53 -12.10
N PRO A 140 11.42 8.78 -11.90
CA PRO A 140 10.70 9.71 -11.04
C PRO A 140 9.32 10.11 -11.60
N TRP A 141 9.26 10.47 -12.88
CA TRP A 141 8.09 11.08 -13.51
C TRP A 141 7.51 10.21 -14.63
N ARG A 142 6.19 10.26 -14.86
CA ARG A 142 5.55 9.61 -16.02
C ARG A 142 6.17 10.01 -17.34
N ALA A 143 6.51 11.28 -17.49
CA ALA A 143 7.13 11.81 -18.70
C ALA A 143 8.49 11.16 -19.01
N ASP A 144 9.32 10.92 -17.98
CA ASP A 144 10.62 10.26 -18.12
C ASP A 144 10.44 8.80 -18.60
N ALA A 145 9.48 8.08 -18.02
CA ALA A 145 9.15 6.71 -18.41
C ALA A 145 8.66 6.64 -19.87
N VAL A 146 7.72 7.51 -20.26
CA VAL A 146 7.20 7.59 -21.64
C VAL A 146 8.32 7.88 -22.63
N GLN A 147 9.17 8.86 -22.36
CA GLN A 147 10.29 9.21 -23.23
C GLN A 147 11.23 8.02 -23.45
N ALA A 148 11.36 7.16 -22.44
CA ALA A 148 12.23 5.99 -22.48
C ALA A 148 11.51 4.68 -22.87
N GLY A 149 10.25 4.75 -23.31
CA GLY A 149 9.47 3.59 -23.75
C GLY A 149 9.10 2.62 -22.61
N ARG A 150 9.02 3.10 -21.37
CA ARG A 150 8.66 2.33 -20.18
C ARG A 150 7.23 2.65 -19.71
N ASP A 151 6.70 1.82 -18.83
CA ASP A 151 5.36 1.99 -18.26
C ASP A 151 5.28 3.28 -17.42
N PRO A 152 4.44 4.27 -17.79
CA PRO A 152 4.26 5.48 -16.98
C PRO A 152 3.70 5.20 -15.59
N GLU A 153 2.92 4.13 -15.41
CA GLU A 153 2.39 3.76 -14.10
C GLU A 153 3.45 3.08 -13.22
N ALA A 154 4.65 2.79 -13.75
CA ALA A 154 5.80 2.30 -12.99
C ALA A 154 6.79 3.43 -12.63
N THR A 155 6.26 4.54 -12.10
CA THR A 155 7.04 5.73 -11.70
C THR A 155 6.79 6.12 -10.24
N VAL A 156 7.69 6.91 -9.66
CA VAL A 156 7.54 7.46 -8.29
C VAL A 156 6.28 8.33 -8.19
N GLU A 157 6.08 9.24 -9.15
CA GLU A 157 4.91 10.11 -9.27
C GLU A 157 3.61 9.29 -9.28
N ALA A 158 3.48 8.35 -10.22
CA ALA A 158 2.24 7.58 -10.39
C ALA A 158 1.85 6.81 -9.13
N ARG A 159 2.85 6.24 -8.46
CA ARG A 159 2.64 5.36 -7.31
C ARG A 159 2.41 6.13 -6.03
N GLY A 160 2.99 7.32 -5.89
CA GLY A 160 2.67 8.25 -4.82
C GLY A 160 1.25 8.82 -4.96
N GLU A 161 0.81 9.18 -6.17
CA GLU A 161 -0.56 9.63 -6.44
C GLU A 161 -1.59 8.53 -6.16
N LEU A 162 -1.32 7.30 -6.63
CA LEU A 162 -2.17 6.15 -6.34
C LEU A 162 -2.28 5.93 -4.83
N SER A 163 -1.17 6.01 -4.11
CA SER A 163 -1.15 5.82 -2.65
C SER A 163 -2.02 6.85 -1.92
N ASN A 164 -1.93 8.13 -2.31
CA ASN A 164 -2.81 9.18 -1.75
C ASN A 164 -4.28 8.96 -2.09
N THR A 165 -4.55 8.50 -3.32
CA THR A 165 -5.92 8.21 -3.75
C THR A 165 -6.55 7.10 -2.91
N VAL A 166 -5.79 6.04 -2.66
CA VAL A 166 -6.25 4.85 -1.94
C VAL A 166 -6.36 5.10 -0.43
N ILE A 167 -5.42 5.85 0.15
CA ILE A 167 -5.47 6.20 1.56
C ILE A 167 -6.59 7.22 1.84
N ASP A 168 -7.02 7.97 0.82
CA ASP A 168 -8.20 8.84 0.84
C ASP A 168 -8.25 9.78 2.04
N ASP A 169 -7.13 10.47 2.29
CA ASP A 169 -6.96 11.41 3.39
C ASP A 169 -7.22 10.79 4.80
N SER A 170 -7.32 9.46 4.95
CA SER A 170 -7.57 8.81 6.23
C SER A 170 -6.40 8.92 7.21
N THR A 171 -5.17 8.98 6.68
CA THR A 171 -3.90 9.22 7.38
C THR A 171 -2.88 9.86 6.41
N TYR A 172 -1.69 10.24 6.90
CA TYR A 172 -0.63 10.79 6.05
C TYR A 172 0.06 9.72 5.21
N VAL A 173 0.48 10.07 4.00
CA VAL A 173 1.24 9.20 3.10
C VAL A 173 2.66 9.73 2.96
N TYR A 174 3.64 8.89 3.25
CA TYR A 174 5.05 9.14 2.93
C TYR A 174 5.50 8.20 1.82
N GLY A 175 5.79 8.74 0.63
CA GLY A 175 6.38 7.93 -0.42
C GLY A 175 7.76 7.44 0.01
N SER A 176 8.13 6.22 -0.35
CA SER A 176 9.39 5.61 0.04
C SER A 176 10.28 5.48 -1.17
N VAL A 177 11.48 6.06 -1.10
CA VAL A 177 12.46 6.03 -2.18
C VAL A 177 13.58 5.07 -1.82
N ALA A 178 13.82 4.08 -2.69
CA ALA A 178 14.92 3.15 -2.54
C ALA A 178 16.23 3.81 -3.00
N ILE A 179 17.11 4.16 -2.07
CA ILE A 179 18.39 4.81 -2.37
C ILE A 179 19.27 3.93 -3.25
N SER A 180 19.18 2.60 -3.07
CA SER A 180 19.90 1.61 -3.88
C SER A 180 19.72 1.82 -5.37
N ASP A 181 18.53 2.24 -5.80
CA ASP A 181 18.21 2.39 -7.21
C ASP A 181 19.03 3.53 -7.83
N TYR A 182 19.45 4.52 -7.05
CA TYR A 182 20.09 5.74 -7.56
C TYR A 182 21.58 5.84 -7.22
N VAL A 183 22.22 4.76 -6.76
CA VAL A 183 23.67 4.74 -6.51
C VAL A 183 24.42 5.11 -7.79
N GLY A 184 25.32 6.10 -7.69
CA GLY A 184 26.04 6.66 -8.84
C GLY A 184 25.21 7.59 -9.73
N ARG A 185 23.95 7.88 -9.38
CA ARG A 185 23.01 8.71 -10.15
C ARG A 185 22.34 9.80 -9.29
N PRO A 186 23.11 10.72 -8.67
CA PRO A 186 22.57 11.69 -7.70
C PRO A 186 21.52 12.65 -8.27
N ALA A 187 21.62 13.01 -9.56
CA ALA A 187 20.59 13.82 -10.21
C ALA A 187 19.24 13.08 -10.32
N ALA A 188 19.27 11.77 -10.57
CA ALA A 188 18.06 10.93 -10.59
C ALA A 188 17.49 10.74 -9.17
N PHE A 189 18.36 10.58 -8.16
CA PHE A 189 17.95 10.55 -6.76
C PHE A 189 17.20 11.83 -6.38
N LYS A 190 17.76 13.00 -6.68
CA LYS A 190 17.12 14.30 -6.40
C LYS A 190 15.73 14.40 -7.06
N LYS A 191 15.63 14.07 -8.35
CA LYS A 191 14.35 14.04 -9.07
C LYS A 191 13.33 13.08 -8.45
N ALA A 192 13.76 11.91 -7.98
CA ALA A 192 12.89 10.94 -7.32
C ALA A 192 12.33 11.47 -6.00
N VAL A 193 13.17 12.14 -5.20
CA VAL A 193 12.72 12.78 -3.96
C VAL A 193 11.77 13.95 -4.24
N GLU A 194 12.06 14.77 -5.25
CA GLU A 194 11.17 15.84 -5.71
C GLU A 194 9.81 15.28 -6.17
N ALA A 195 9.81 14.24 -7.01
CA ALA A 195 8.57 13.59 -7.46
C ALA A 195 7.76 13.05 -6.28
N CYS A 196 8.42 12.31 -5.38
CA CYS A 196 7.80 11.74 -4.19
C CYS A 196 7.15 12.80 -3.30
N THR A 197 7.87 13.88 -3.00
CA THR A 197 7.40 14.95 -2.09
C THR A 197 6.37 15.88 -2.73
N GLN A 198 6.27 15.93 -4.06
CA GLN A 198 5.17 16.64 -4.73
C GLN A 198 3.84 15.91 -4.64
N VAL A 199 3.87 14.58 -4.64
CA VAL A 199 2.64 13.77 -4.68
C VAL A 199 2.29 13.14 -3.33
N THR A 200 3.19 13.18 -2.33
CA THR A 200 2.96 12.64 -0.98
C THR A 200 3.34 13.68 0.10
N GLN A 201 2.88 13.50 1.35
CA GLN A 201 3.09 14.48 2.42
C GLN A 201 4.48 14.39 3.08
N GLY A 202 5.41 13.63 2.51
CA GLY A 202 6.76 13.44 3.03
C GLY A 202 7.43 12.23 2.39
N VAL A 203 8.68 11.97 2.77
CA VAL A 203 9.46 10.87 2.16
C VAL A 203 10.13 10.01 3.23
N MET A 204 10.15 8.70 2.99
CA MET A 204 10.98 7.73 3.71
C MET A 204 12.11 7.27 2.78
N PHE A 205 13.33 7.15 3.31
CA PHE A 205 14.44 6.57 2.57
C PHE A 205 14.68 5.11 2.95
N PHE A 206 14.78 4.25 1.93
CA PHE A 206 15.12 2.85 2.09
C PHE A 206 16.45 2.53 1.39
N ASP A 207 17.52 2.17 2.07
CA ASP A 207 17.70 2.16 3.52
C ASP A 207 18.90 3.03 3.93
N LEU A 208 19.04 3.24 5.23
CA LEU A 208 20.16 4.00 5.79
C LEU A 208 21.52 3.40 5.45
N SER A 209 21.60 2.07 5.28
CA SER A 209 22.86 1.40 4.91
C SER A 209 23.34 1.82 3.53
N HIS A 210 22.42 2.08 2.59
CA HIS A 210 22.75 2.62 1.27
C HIS A 210 23.24 4.07 1.34
N VAL A 211 22.74 4.88 2.29
CA VAL A 211 23.28 6.22 2.52
C VAL A 211 24.75 6.15 2.93
N ILE A 212 25.03 5.30 3.91
CA ILE A 212 26.37 5.17 4.50
C ILE A 212 27.35 4.54 3.52
N LYS A 213 27.01 3.38 2.95
CA LYS A 213 27.91 2.62 2.06
C LYS A 213 28.24 3.35 0.76
N ASN A 214 27.31 4.16 0.26
CA ASN A 214 27.45 4.84 -1.03
C ASN A 214 27.71 6.35 -0.89
N SER A 215 28.05 6.83 0.32
CA SER A 215 28.36 8.24 0.58
C SER A 215 27.27 9.22 0.09
N MET A 216 25.99 8.89 0.32
CA MET A 216 24.87 9.69 -0.20
C MET A 216 24.47 10.88 0.69
N TRP A 217 25.07 11.01 1.90
CA TRP A 217 24.76 12.09 2.84
C TRP A 217 24.75 13.49 2.22
N PRO A 218 25.74 13.91 1.41
CA PRO A 218 25.74 15.25 0.83
C PRO A 218 24.49 15.56 -0.01
N TYR A 219 23.91 14.56 -0.68
CA TYR A 219 22.70 14.72 -1.48
C TYR A 219 21.45 14.78 -0.60
N VAL A 220 21.41 14.00 0.48
CA VAL A 220 20.34 14.07 1.48
C VAL A 220 20.36 15.44 2.18
N ASP A 221 21.52 15.89 2.64
CA ASP A 221 21.68 17.18 3.33
C ASP A 221 21.26 18.33 2.41
N GLN A 222 21.59 18.27 1.12
CA GLN A 222 21.15 19.27 0.15
C GLN A 222 19.62 19.29 -0.03
N LEU A 223 18.97 18.13 -0.02
CA LEU A 223 17.51 17.99 -0.19
C LEU A 223 16.73 18.50 1.03
N PHE A 224 17.30 18.38 2.23
CA PHE A 224 16.67 18.78 3.50
C PHE A 224 17.48 19.83 4.25
N ALA A 225 18.14 20.73 3.52
CA ALA A 225 18.93 21.81 4.10
C ALA A 225 18.07 22.76 4.96
N GLU A 226 16.81 22.94 4.57
CA GLU A 226 15.83 23.74 5.30
C GLU A 226 15.04 22.85 6.27
N PRO A 227 15.05 23.16 7.58
CA PRO A 227 14.23 22.44 8.55
C PRO A 227 12.74 22.50 8.21
N ALA A 228 12.07 21.35 8.26
CA ALA A 228 10.63 21.24 8.06
C ALA A 228 9.95 20.60 9.26
N ILE A 229 8.70 21.02 9.53
CA ILE A 229 7.85 20.39 10.54
C ILE A 229 7.12 19.23 9.87
N PRO A 230 7.24 17.99 10.38
CA PRO A 230 6.54 16.87 9.76
C PRO A 230 5.02 17.02 9.95
N PRO A 231 4.21 16.82 8.91
CA PRO A 231 2.78 17.12 8.98
C PRO A 231 2.04 16.30 10.05
N HIS A 232 2.49 15.08 10.35
CA HIS A 232 1.93 14.25 11.43
C HIS A 232 2.15 14.81 12.85
N SER A 233 3.00 15.82 13.01
CA SER A 233 3.21 16.52 14.29
C SER A 233 2.32 17.74 14.47
N VAL A 234 1.66 18.21 13.40
CA VAL A 234 0.75 19.36 13.44
C VAL A 234 -0.64 18.85 13.77
N ALA A 235 -1.08 19.10 15.01
CA ALA A 235 -2.45 18.78 15.42
C ALA A 235 -3.47 19.41 14.47
N GLU A 236 -4.61 18.73 14.24
CA GLU A 236 -5.74 19.18 13.41
C GLU A 236 -5.46 19.36 11.91
N LEU A 237 -4.21 19.27 11.44
CA LEU A 237 -3.90 19.46 10.02
C LEU A 237 -4.65 18.44 9.13
N LEU A 238 -4.66 17.17 9.53
CA LEU A 238 -5.40 16.13 8.81
C LEU A 238 -6.91 16.38 8.83
N ASP A 239 -7.46 16.81 9.97
CA ASP A 239 -8.90 17.10 10.09
C ASP A 239 -9.31 18.28 9.19
N ARG A 240 -8.45 19.29 9.07
CA ARG A 240 -8.66 20.41 8.13
C ARG A 240 -8.66 19.93 6.69
N VAL A 241 -7.74 19.05 6.30
CA VAL A 241 -7.72 18.44 4.95
C VAL A 241 -9.00 17.67 4.70
N LYS A 242 -9.42 16.81 5.64
CA LYS A 242 -10.69 16.07 5.56
C LYS A 242 -11.91 16.99 5.44
N ASN A 243 -11.93 18.11 6.14
CA ASN A 243 -13.03 19.09 6.06
C ASN A 243 -13.09 19.80 4.72
N VAL A 244 -11.94 20.16 4.13
CA VAL A 244 -11.88 20.69 2.76
C VAL A 244 -12.33 19.62 1.75
N ARG A 245 -11.95 18.36 1.93
CA ARG A 245 -12.34 17.26 1.03
C ARG A 245 -13.85 17.09 0.93
N LYS A 246 -14.58 17.22 2.04
CA LYS A 246 -16.06 17.06 2.10
C LYS A 246 -16.84 18.04 1.22
N VAL A 247 -16.26 19.19 0.87
CA VAL A 247 -16.92 20.20 0.02
C VAL A 247 -16.45 20.14 -1.44
N LEU A 248 -15.49 19.27 -1.76
CA LEU A 248 -15.05 19.02 -3.12
C LEU A 248 -15.88 17.88 -3.75
N PRO A 249 -16.01 17.83 -5.09
CA PRO A 249 -16.62 16.69 -5.76
C PRO A 249 -15.94 15.38 -5.35
N ALA A 250 -16.75 14.33 -5.16
CA ALA A 250 -16.23 13.01 -4.84
C ALA A 250 -15.24 12.55 -5.91
N ARG A 251 -14.08 12.07 -5.47
CA ARG A 251 -13.08 11.52 -6.38
C ARG A 251 -13.61 10.17 -6.88
N LYS A 252 -13.82 10.05 -8.20
CA LYS A 252 -14.12 8.74 -8.80
C LYS A 252 -12.82 7.94 -8.84
N ALA A 253 -12.63 7.03 -7.89
CA ALA A 253 -11.61 6.01 -8.01
C ALA A 253 -12.11 4.92 -8.95
N ALA A 254 -11.41 4.73 -10.07
CA ALA A 254 -11.62 3.60 -10.96
C ALA A 254 -10.31 2.80 -11.02
N PRO A 255 -10.39 1.47 -11.12
CA PRO A 255 -9.23 0.67 -11.50
C PRO A 255 -8.61 1.21 -12.80
N PRO A 256 -7.29 1.09 -12.98
CA PRO A 256 -6.67 1.35 -14.29
C PRO A 256 -7.38 0.52 -15.37
N PRO A 257 -7.57 1.07 -16.59
CA PRO A 257 -8.29 0.38 -17.67
C PRO A 257 -7.55 -0.85 -18.21
N ASP A 258 -6.25 -0.96 -17.96
CA ASP A 258 -5.42 -2.11 -18.35
C ASP A 258 -5.02 -2.91 -17.10
N GLU A 259 -5.20 -4.23 -17.18
CA GLU A 259 -4.90 -5.21 -16.14
C GLU A 259 -3.47 -5.75 -16.22
N ASN A 260 -2.61 -5.21 -17.07
CA ASN A 260 -1.18 -5.58 -17.17
C ASN A 260 -0.37 -5.41 -15.86
N TRP A 261 -0.97 -4.88 -14.80
CA TRP A 261 -0.46 -4.92 -13.44
C TRP A 261 -0.59 -6.28 -12.74
N ARG A 262 -1.36 -7.22 -13.32
CA ARG A 262 -1.60 -8.55 -12.76
C ARG A 262 -0.26 -9.28 -12.57
N LEU A 263 0.03 -9.57 -11.31
CA LEU A 263 1.11 -10.40 -10.77
C LEU A 263 1.96 -11.12 -11.83
N VAL A 264 3.03 -10.48 -12.29
CA VAL A 264 4.28 -11.22 -12.43
C VAL A 264 4.75 -11.37 -10.99
N VAL A 265 4.53 -12.54 -10.38
CA VAL A 265 5.22 -12.90 -9.14
C VAL A 265 6.68 -13.11 -9.56
N PRO A 266 7.63 -12.20 -9.28
CA PRO A 266 9.02 -12.59 -9.35
C PRO A 266 9.24 -13.53 -8.16
N GLU A 267 9.91 -14.65 -8.41
CA GLU A 267 10.35 -15.59 -7.37
C GLU A 267 11.03 -14.89 -6.18
#